data_AF-A0A850GKK3-F1
#
_entry.id   AF-A0A850GKK3-F1
#
_cell.length_a   1.000
_cell.length_b   1.000
_cell.length_c   1.000
_cell.angle_alpha   90.00
_cell.angle_beta   90.00
_cell.angle_gamma   90.00
#
_symmetry.space_group_name_H-M   'P 1'
#
loop_
_entity.id
_entity.type
_entity.pdbx_description
1 polymer ?
#
loop_
_entity_poly.entity_id
_entity_poly.type
_entity_poly.pdbx_seq_one_letter_code
_entity_poly.pdbx_strand_id
1 'polypeptide(L)'
;MGEIAGPVGWVIESEGLPNLLHELVHALFLGHLDDDHGFDYGLIPLDVGRADHRRHLWEELACCVISVDYAAPFAEDPRSFAREWFAEQFEIQGVFYGLEHDLRGLREMVDDLLSSPARLDEAEGTLTRGRALVARALRERGWSAPAGFPDRWPSFRAVWDGYRRACAPTPGAAWKKGGV
;
A
#
# COMPACT_ATOMS: atom_id res chain seq x y z
N MET A 1 -33.65 -3.16 34.70
CA MET A 1 -33.13 -4.33 33.98
C MET A 1 -32.28 -3.81 32.86
N GLY A 2 -30.97 -4.06 32.91
CA GLY A 2 -30.00 -3.50 31.96
C GLY A 2 -29.92 -4.33 30.69
N GLU A 3 -30.01 -3.67 29.55
CA GLU A 3 -29.50 -4.22 28.29
C GLU A 3 -27.98 -4.12 28.30
N ILE A 4 -27.32 -5.28 28.31
CA ILE A 4 -25.91 -5.37 27.92
C ILE A 4 -25.92 -5.31 26.40
N ALA A 5 -25.70 -4.13 25.83
CA ALA A 5 -25.31 -4.03 24.44
C ALA A 5 -23.99 -4.77 24.29
N GLY A 6 -24.03 -6.00 23.76
CA GLY A 6 -22.83 -6.72 23.37
C GLY A 6 -22.02 -5.89 22.37
N PRO A 7 -20.70 -6.10 22.28
CA PRO A 7 -19.89 -5.38 21.30
C PRO A 7 -20.47 -5.62 19.91
N VAL A 8 -20.88 -4.55 19.23
CA VAL A 8 -21.32 -4.60 17.84
C VAL A 8 -20.10 -5.02 17.02
N GLY A 9 -20.10 -6.27 16.58
CA GLY A 9 -19.05 -6.80 15.71
C GLY A 9 -19.30 -6.32 14.29
N TRP A 10 -18.30 -5.68 13.69
CA TRP A 10 -18.30 -5.32 12.29
C TRP A 10 -17.73 -6.49 11.47
N VAL A 11 -18.31 -6.78 10.30
CA VAL A 11 -17.80 -7.78 9.35
C VAL A 11 -17.25 -7.00 8.15
N ILE A 12 -15.98 -7.22 7.82
CA ILE A 12 -15.35 -6.66 6.62
C ILE A 12 -15.39 -7.77 5.56
N GLU A 13 -16.14 -7.54 4.49
CA GLU A 13 -16.09 -8.36 3.28
C GLU A 13 -14.98 -7.82 2.38
N SER A 14 -14.07 -8.68 1.98
CA SER A 14 -12.91 -8.31 1.16
C SER A 14 -12.62 -9.41 0.16
N GLU A 15 -12.20 -9.03 -1.05
CA GLU A 15 -11.72 -9.95 -2.08
C GLU A 15 -10.34 -10.51 -1.69
N GLY A 16 -10.33 -11.39 -0.70
CA GLY A 16 -9.13 -12.05 -0.20
C GLY A 16 -8.40 -11.29 0.92
N LEU A 17 -7.42 -12.00 1.50
CA LEU A 17 -6.59 -11.52 2.60
C LEU A 17 -5.76 -10.25 2.27
N PRO A 18 -5.16 -10.11 1.07
CA PRO A 18 -4.33 -8.93 0.77
C PRO A 18 -5.12 -7.63 0.79
N ASN A 19 -6.30 -7.64 0.17
CA ASN A 19 -7.21 -6.50 0.18
C ASN A 19 -7.72 -6.22 1.60
N LEU A 20 -8.04 -7.26 2.39
CA LEU A 20 -8.47 -7.08 3.78
C LEU A 20 -7.39 -6.41 4.62
N LEU A 21 -6.12 -6.78 4.39
CA LEU A 21 -4.98 -6.16 5.07
C LEU A 21 -4.78 -4.72 4.63
N HIS A 22 -4.99 -4.40 3.34
CA HIS A 22 -4.95 -3.03 2.85
C HIS A 22 -5.99 -2.15 3.58
N GLU A 23 -7.24 -2.60 3.59
CA GLU A 23 -8.35 -1.91 4.26
C GLU A 23 -8.18 -1.79 5.77
N LEU A 24 -7.64 -2.83 6.41
CA LEU A 24 -7.34 -2.81 7.83
C LEU A 24 -6.32 -1.70 8.17
N VAL A 25 -5.31 -1.49 7.32
CA VAL A 25 -4.30 -0.46 7.57
C VAL A 25 -4.93 0.93 7.47
N HIS A 26 -5.83 1.15 6.50
CA HIS A 26 -6.63 2.38 6.41
C HIS A 26 -7.42 2.65 7.68
N ALA A 27 -8.20 1.66 8.13
CA ALA A 27 -8.98 1.76 9.35
C ALA A 27 -8.11 2.06 10.59
N LEU A 28 -6.90 1.52 10.63
CA LEU A 28 -5.94 1.78 11.71
C LEU A 28 -5.33 3.18 11.66
N PHE A 29 -5.11 3.75 10.48
CA PHE A 29 -4.70 5.15 10.36
C PHE A 29 -5.81 6.11 10.80
N LEU A 30 -7.07 5.82 10.43
CA LEU A 30 -8.23 6.63 10.80
C LEU A 30 -8.63 6.47 12.27
N GLY A 31 -8.46 5.27 12.83
CA GLY A 31 -8.94 4.89 14.16
C GLY A 31 -10.39 4.39 14.18
N HIS A 32 -11.06 4.35 13.03
CA HIS A 32 -12.41 3.81 12.82
C HIS A 32 -12.55 3.27 11.39
N LEU A 33 -13.62 2.51 11.13
CA LEU A 33 -14.01 2.13 9.77
C LEU A 33 -14.80 3.27 9.14
N ASP A 34 -14.44 3.64 7.92
CA ASP A 34 -15.08 4.71 7.17
C ASP A 34 -15.26 4.28 5.72
N ASP A 35 -16.30 4.80 5.07
CA ASP A 35 -16.50 4.59 3.64
C ASP A 35 -15.37 5.31 2.87
N ASP A 36 -14.88 4.69 1.80
CA ASP A 36 -13.82 5.23 0.94
C ASP A 36 -12.57 5.71 1.72
N HIS A 37 -12.26 5.00 2.82
CA HIS A 37 -11.11 5.28 3.70
C HIS A 37 -11.11 6.73 4.25
N GLY A 38 -12.31 7.33 4.42
CA GLY A 38 -12.47 8.69 4.92
C GLY A 38 -11.91 9.76 3.98
N PHE A 39 -11.72 9.42 2.70
CA PHE A 39 -11.16 10.31 1.69
C PHE A 39 -12.22 11.24 1.08
N ASP A 40 -11.93 12.54 1.05
CA ASP A 40 -12.78 13.52 0.37
C ASP A 40 -12.46 13.55 -1.13
N TYR A 41 -13.30 12.93 -1.96
CA TYR A 41 -13.18 12.95 -3.42
C TYR A 41 -13.18 14.37 -4.02
N GLY A 42 -13.71 15.37 -3.31
CA GLY A 42 -13.64 16.76 -3.72
C GLY A 42 -12.21 17.32 -3.80
N LEU A 43 -11.23 16.62 -3.24
CA LEU A 43 -9.81 16.98 -3.28
C LEU A 43 -9.09 16.50 -4.56
N ILE A 44 -9.72 15.66 -5.39
CA ILE A 44 -9.11 15.18 -6.63
C ILE A 44 -9.11 16.31 -7.68
N PRO A 45 -7.98 16.59 -8.37
CA PRO A 45 -6.69 15.93 -8.23
C PRO A 45 -5.87 16.43 -7.03
N LEU A 46 -5.22 15.50 -6.34
CA LEU A 46 -4.34 15.80 -5.21
C LEU A 46 -3.05 16.49 -5.68
N ASP A 47 -2.85 17.74 -5.23
CA ASP A 47 -1.56 18.44 -5.34
C ASP A 47 -0.51 17.95 -4.32
N VAL A 48 0.46 17.15 -4.79
CA VAL A 48 1.60 16.64 -3.99
C VAL A 48 2.57 17.73 -3.50
N GLY A 49 2.42 18.98 -3.93
CA GLY A 49 3.09 20.13 -3.31
C GLY A 49 2.59 20.39 -1.89
N ARG A 50 1.34 20.05 -1.58
CA ARG A 50 0.71 20.24 -0.28
C ARG A 50 0.97 19.07 0.67
N ALA A 51 1.28 19.36 1.93
CA ALA A 51 1.66 18.34 2.91
C ALA A 51 0.51 17.41 3.29
N ASP A 52 -0.71 17.95 3.42
CA ASP A 52 -1.93 17.19 3.69
C ASP A 52 -2.26 16.23 2.53
N HIS A 53 -2.09 16.66 1.29
CA HIS A 53 -2.31 15.80 0.11
C HIS A 53 -1.23 14.72 -0.01
N ARG A 54 0.05 15.05 0.23
CA ARG A 54 1.11 14.02 0.31
C ARG A 54 0.87 13.00 1.41
N ARG A 55 0.25 13.40 2.52
CA ARG A 55 -0.11 12.48 3.60
C ARG A 55 -1.00 11.35 3.08
N HIS A 56 -1.99 11.67 2.25
CA HIS A 56 -2.85 10.67 1.62
C HIS A 56 -2.04 9.74 0.72
N LEU A 57 -1.16 10.26 -0.14
CA LEU A 57 -0.25 9.43 -0.94
C LEU A 57 0.56 8.46 -0.09
N TRP A 58 1.16 8.94 1.01
CA TRP A 58 1.99 8.12 1.88
C TRP A 58 1.21 7.08 2.67
N GLU A 59 -0.01 7.41 3.11
CA GLU A 59 -0.90 6.48 3.80
C GLU A 59 -1.33 5.35 2.83
N GLU A 60 -1.79 5.70 1.63
CA GLU A 60 -2.14 4.72 0.58
C GLU A 60 -0.97 3.81 0.20
N LEU A 61 0.20 4.38 -0.06
CA LEU A 61 1.39 3.61 -0.40
C LEU A 61 1.86 2.72 0.77
N ALA A 62 1.68 3.16 2.02
CA ALA A 62 1.93 2.32 3.18
C ALA A 62 0.94 1.15 3.26
N CYS A 63 -0.33 1.35 2.94
CA CYS A 63 -1.33 0.26 2.84
C CYS A 63 -0.92 -0.77 1.77
N CYS A 64 -0.43 -0.33 0.61
CA CYS A 64 0.11 -1.22 -0.42
C CYS A 64 1.29 -2.06 0.10
N VAL A 65 2.27 -1.43 0.77
CA VAL A 65 3.46 -2.14 1.27
C VAL A 65 3.11 -3.10 2.41
N ILE A 66 2.29 -2.66 3.37
CA ILE A 66 1.97 -3.45 4.56
C ILE A 66 1.08 -4.64 4.20
N SER A 67 0.14 -4.49 3.26
CA SER A 67 -0.64 -5.62 2.77
C SER A 67 0.25 -6.67 2.08
N VAL A 68 1.29 -6.26 1.34
CA VAL A 68 2.33 -7.18 0.86
C VAL A 68 3.05 -7.87 2.01
N ASP A 69 3.57 -7.10 2.98
CA ASP A 69 4.36 -7.62 4.10
C ASP A 69 3.61 -8.78 4.80
N TYR A 70 2.32 -8.59 5.09
CA TYR A 70 1.54 -9.57 5.84
C TYR A 70 0.89 -10.66 4.99
N ALA A 71 0.67 -10.45 3.68
CA ALA A 71 0.06 -11.47 2.82
C ALA A 71 1.08 -12.37 2.10
N ALA A 72 2.22 -11.81 1.65
CA ALA A 72 3.23 -12.53 0.88
C ALA A 72 3.73 -13.82 1.56
N PRO A 73 3.95 -13.89 2.88
CA PRO A 73 4.38 -15.12 3.56
C PRO A 73 3.40 -16.30 3.43
N PHE A 74 2.15 -16.05 3.05
CA PHE A 74 1.13 -17.09 2.88
C PHE A 74 0.90 -17.48 1.42
N ALA A 75 1.56 -16.82 0.47
CA ALA A 75 1.46 -17.14 -0.96
C ALA A 75 2.39 -18.30 -1.34
N GLU A 76 2.03 -19.03 -2.41
CA GLU A 76 2.88 -20.10 -2.96
C GLU A 76 4.22 -19.56 -3.51
N ASP A 77 4.17 -18.41 -4.19
CA ASP A 77 5.35 -17.64 -4.58
C ASP A 77 5.30 -16.23 -3.95
N PRO A 78 5.90 -16.04 -2.76
CA PRO A 78 5.91 -14.76 -2.06
C PRO A 78 6.51 -13.60 -2.88
N ARG A 79 7.47 -13.89 -3.76
CA ARG A 79 8.18 -12.84 -4.52
C ARG A 79 7.35 -12.37 -5.71
N SER A 80 6.71 -13.28 -6.44
CA SER A 80 5.79 -12.86 -7.51
C SER A 80 4.56 -12.18 -6.95
N PHE A 81 3.98 -12.76 -5.90
CA PHE A 81 2.85 -12.16 -5.19
C PHE A 81 3.15 -10.72 -4.75
N ALA A 82 4.27 -10.49 -4.05
CA ALA A 82 4.64 -9.16 -3.58
C ALA A 82 4.75 -8.12 -4.70
N ARG A 83 5.28 -8.52 -5.86
CA ARG A 83 5.40 -7.65 -7.03
C ARG A 83 4.05 -7.34 -7.67
N GLU A 84 3.25 -8.37 -7.89
CA GLU A 84 1.95 -8.26 -8.58
C GLU A 84 0.95 -7.48 -7.73
N TRP A 85 0.84 -7.81 -6.44
CA TRP A 85 -0.06 -7.13 -5.53
C TRP A 85 0.32 -5.65 -5.32
N PHE A 86 1.61 -5.36 -5.13
CA PHE A 86 2.05 -3.96 -5.04
C PHE A 86 1.73 -3.18 -6.32
N ALA A 87 1.99 -3.78 -7.49
CA ALA A 87 1.70 -3.14 -8.76
C ALA A 87 0.20 -2.87 -8.94
N GLU A 88 -0.66 -3.86 -8.68
CA GLU A 88 -2.11 -3.73 -8.79
C GLU A 88 -2.63 -2.56 -7.95
N GLN A 89 -2.23 -2.50 -6.68
CA GLN A 89 -2.68 -1.48 -5.75
C GLN A 89 -2.11 -0.09 -6.08
N PHE A 90 -0.82 -0.01 -6.46
CA PHE A 90 -0.19 1.26 -6.81
C PHE A 90 -0.76 1.85 -8.10
N GLU A 91 -0.95 1.04 -9.14
CA GLU A 91 -1.25 1.54 -10.49
C GLU A 91 -2.67 2.13 -10.60
N ILE A 92 -3.59 1.72 -9.74
CA ILE A 92 -4.94 2.29 -9.65
C ILE A 92 -4.90 3.72 -9.09
N GLN A 93 -3.86 4.09 -8.32
CA GLN A 93 -3.80 5.40 -7.66
C GLN A 93 -3.71 6.59 -8.62
N GLY A 94 -3.43 6.37 -9.90
CA GLY A 94 -3.39 7.42 -10.92
C GLY A 94 -4.62 8.32 -10.92
N VAL A 95 -5.81 7.76 -10.62
CA VAL A 95 -7.07 8.51 -10.55
C VAL A 95 -7.05 9.66 -9.54
N PHE A 96 -6.35 9.50 -8.40
CA PHE A 96 -6.31 10.53 -7.35
C PHE A 96 -5.45 11.74 -7.74
N TYR A 97 -4.57 11.60 -8.73
CA TYR A 97 -3.61 12.62 -9.14
C TYR A 97 -3.88 13.15 -10.56
N GLY A 98 -5.00 12.77 -11.19
CA GLY A 98 -5.31 13.12 -12.58
C GLY A 98 -4.39 12.45 -13.61
N LEU A 99 -3.90 11.25 -13.27
CA LEU A 99 -2.96 10.45 -14.06
C LEU A 99 -3.55 9.07 -14.38
N GLU A 100 -4.88 8.92 -14.42
CA GLU A 100 -5.59 7.65 -14.65
C GLU A 100 -5.24 6.96 -15.97
N HIS A 101 -4.70 7.71 -16.93
CA HIS A 101 -4.25 7.21 -18.23
C HIS A 101 -2.76 7.46 -18.47
N ASP A 102 -2.02 7.91 -17.46
CA ASP A 102 -0.57 8.17 -17.53
C ASP A 102 0.17 7.52 -16.37
N LEU A 103 0.23 6.19 -16.42
CA LEU A 103 0.99 5.39 -15.46
C LEU A 103 2.49 5.75 -15.45
N ARG A 104 3.04 6.20 -16.58
CA ARG A 104 4.43 6.67 -16.63
C ARG A 104 4.58 7.93 -15.78
N GLY A 105 3.70 8.92 -15.98
CA GLY A 105 3.66 10.15 -15.19
C GLY A 105 3.48 9.89 -13.71
N LEU A 106 2.63 8.93 -13.32
CA LEU A 106 2.44 8.55 -11.91
C LEU A 106 3.75 8.02 -11.30
N ARG A 107 4.45 7.14 -12.02
CA ARG A 107 5.74 6.59 -11.58
C ARG A 107 6.82 7.67 -11.47
N GLU A 108 6.89 8.58 -12.44
CA GLU A 108 7.82 9.71 -12.43
C GLU A 108 7.54 10.68 -11.28
N MET A 109 6.26 10.96 -10.97
CA MET A 109 5.86 11.77 -9.82
C MET A 109 6.38 11.17 -8.50
N VAL A 110 6.23 9.86 -8.31
CA VAL A 110 6.71 9.19 -7.09
C VAL A 110 8.24 9.14 -7.06
N ASP A 111 8.90 8.87 -8.20
CA ASP A 111 10.37 8.94 -8.32
C ASP A 111 10.88 10.33 -7.87
N ASP A 112 10.25 11.41 -8.34
CA ASP A 112 10.59 12.79 -8.00
C ASP A 112 10.36 13.10 -6.51
N LEU A 113 9.25 12.62 -5.93
CA LEU A 113 9.00 12.79 -4.50
C LEU A 113 10.08 12.09 -3.67
N LEU A 114 10.41 10.83 -3.99
CA LEU A 114 11.39 10.03 -3.26
C LEU A 114 12.85 10.43 -3.51
N SER A 115 13.11 11.32 -4.49
CA SER A 115 14.43 11.91 -4.71
C SER A 115 14.81 12.92 -3.61
N SER A 116 13.83 13.49 -2.92
CA SER A 116 14.03 14.43 -1.81
C SER A 116 14.18 13.66 -0.49
N PRO A 117 15.29 13.84 0.26
CA PRO A 117 15.46 13.18 1.55
C PRO A 117 14.32 13.44 2.54
N ALA A 118 13.83 14.70 2.61
CA ALA A 118 12.75 15.06 3.51
C ALA A 118 11.43 14.33 3.18
N ARG A 119 11.12 14.16 1.88
CA ARG A 119 9.92 13.45 1.44
C ARG A 119 10.07 11.94 1.60
N LEU A 120 11.27 11.41 1.41
CA LEU A 120 11.57 10.01 1.72
C LEU A 120 11.38 9.74 3.23
N ASP A 121 11.83 10.65 4.10
CA ASP A 121 11.61 10.54 5.54
C ASP A 121 10.11 10.59 5.90
N GLU A 122 9.31 11.43 5.23
CA GLU A 122 7.84 11.43 5.37
C GLU A 122 7.24 10.04 5.03
N ALA A 123 7.65 9.46 3.91
CA ALA A 123 7.15 8.15 3.46
C ALA A 123 7.59 7.00 4.39
N GLU A 124 8.87 6.94 4.75
CA GLU A 124 9.41 5.91 5.66
C GLU A 124 8.82 6.05 7.08
N GLY A 125 8.60 7.27 7.54
CA GLY A 125 7.91 7.55 8.80
C GLY A 125 6.46 7.05 8.79
N THR A 126 5.74 7.27 7.69
CA THR A 126 4.36 6.80 7.52
C THR A 126 4.29 5.27 7.48
N LEU A 127 5.18 4.62 6.73
CA LEU A 127 5.29 3.16 6.69
C LEU A 127 5.62 2.57 8.07
N THR A 128 6.55 3.17 8.80
CA THR A 128 6.92 2.76 10.16
C THR A 128 5.73 2.87 11.11
N ARG A 129 4.98 3.97 11.04
CA ARG A 129 3.75 4.19 11.83
C ARG A 129 2.70 3.12 11.51
N GLY A 130 2.44 2.85 10.23
CA GLY A 130 1.47 1.83 9.79
C GLY A 130 1.84 0.43 10.29
N ARG A 131 3.10 0.01 10.14
CA ARG A 131 3.58 -1.29 10.66
C ARG A 131 3.42 -1.40 12.16
N ALA A 132 3.68 -0.32 12.91
CA ALA A 132 3.50 -0.30 14.35
C ALA A 132 2.02 -0.44 14.77
N LEU A 133 1.11 0.20 14.03
CA LEU A 133 -0.33 0.07 14.24
C LEU A 133 -0.82 -1.36 14.03
N VAL A 134 -0.45 -1.99 12.91
CA VAL A 134 -0.81 -3.39 12.63
C VAL A 134 -0.22 -4.34 13.66
N ALA A 135 1.07 -4.21 13.96
CA ALA A 135 1.74 -5.06 14.95
C ALA A 135 1.13 -4.91 16.35
N ARG A 136 0.65 -3.72 16.71
CA ARG A 136 -0.11 -3.50 17.95
C ARG A 136 -1.46 -4.19 17.89
N ALA A 137 -2.25 -3.96 16.85
CA ALA A 137 -3.59 -4.53 16.69
C ALA A 137 -3.57 -6.07 16.72
N LEU A 138 -2.62 -6.69 16.01
CA LEU A 138 -2.42 -8.14 16.01
C LEU A 138 -2.05 -8.67 17.40
N ARG A 139 -1.12 -8.02 18.11
CA ARG A 139 -0.74 -8.40 19.48
C ARG A 139 -1.91 -8.31 20.47
N GLU A 140 -2.72 -7.26 20.38
CA GLU A 140 -3.91 -7.09 21.23
C GLU A 140 -4.95 -8.19 21.00
N ARG A 141 -4.96 -8.82 19.82
CA ARG A 141 -5.80 -9.99 19.49
C ARG A 141 -5.12 -11.33 19.78
N GLY A 142 -3.95 -11.32 20.42
CA GLY A 142 -3.21 -12.54 20.76
C GLY A 142 -2.58 -13.24 19.55
N TRP A 143 -2.47 -12.56 18.41
CA TRP A 143 -1.80 -13.13 17.24
C TRP A 143 -0.30 -13.26 17.52
N SER A 144 0.24 -14.43 17.18
CA SER A 144 1.66 -14.71 17.17
C SER A 144 2.09 -15.05 15.75
N ALA A 145 3.20 -14.47 15.33
CA ALA A 145 3.77 -14.73 14.02
C ALA A 145 4.06 -16.24 13.83
N PRO A 146 3.65 -16.84 12.70
CA PRO A 146 4.01 -18.21 12.37
C PRO A 146 5.53 -18.41 12.31
N ALA A 147 5.98 -19.65 12.44
CA ALA A 147 7.38 -19.99 12.22
C ALA A 147 7.80 -19.59 10.78
N GLY A 148 8.92 -18.88 10.64
CA GLY A 148 9.39 -18.39 9.35
C GLY A 148 8.77 -17.08 8.88
N PHE A 149 7.86 -16.49 9.66
CA PHE A 149 7.35 -15.15 9.37
C PHE A 149 8.48 -14.11 9.54
N PRO A 150 8.61 -13.12 8.63
CA PRO A 150 9.71 -12.16 8.68
C PRO A 150 9.73 -11.34 9.98
N ASP A 151 10.93 -11.16 10.54
CA ASP A 151 11.19 -10.27 11.68
C ASP A 151 11.60 -8.86 11.24
N ARG A 152 11.88 -8.70 9.94
CA ARG A 152 12.26 -7.45 9.29
C ARG A 152 11.60 -7.33 7.93
N TRP A 153 11.19 -6.10 7.64
CA TRP A 153 10.51 -5.75 6.41
C TRP A 153 11.37 -4.76 5.60
N PRO A 154 11.26 -4.76 4.26
CA PRO A 154 11.97 -3.79 3.44
C PRO A 154 11.53 -2.35 3.76
N SER A 155 12.43 -1.39 3.53
CA SER A 155 12.05 0.02 3.59
C SER A 155 11.15 0.38 2.40
N PHE A 156 10.48 1.53 2.48
CA PHE A 156 9.68 2.05 1.38
C PHE A 156 10.50 2.13 0.08
N ARG A 157 11.71 2.72 0.17
CA ARG A 157 12.64 2.82 -0.95
C ARG A 157 12.97 1.45 -1.56
N ALA A 158 13.20 0.44 -0.73
CA ALA A 158 13.56 -0.89 -1.23
C ALA A 158 12.41 -1.56 -2.01
N VAL A 159 11.16 -1.40 -1.56
CA VAL A 159 9.98 -1.89 -2.28
C VAL A 159 9.81 -1.14 -3.60
N TRP A 160 9.87 0.19 -3.55
CA TRP A 160 9.73 1.04 -4.73
C TRP A 160 10.78 0.72 -5.79
N ASP A 161 12.06 0.66 -5.42
CA ASP A 161 13.14 0.33 -6.34
C ASP A 161 12.97 -1.09 -6.94
N GLY A 162 12.42 -2.02 -6.16
CA GLY A 162 12.07 -3.37 -6.62
C GLY A 162 11.00 -3.36 -7.71
N TYR A 163 9.93 -2.62 -7.47
CA TYR A 163 8.86 -2.39 -8.45
C TYR A 163 9.39 -1.74 -9.72
N ARG A 164 10.14 -0.63 -9.60
CA ARG A 164 10.70 0.10 -10.76
C ARG A 164 11.61 -0.76 -11.62
N ARG A 165 12.43 -1.63 -11.01
CA ARG A 165 13.25 -2.61 -11.76
C ARG A 165 12.42 -3.63 -12.52
N ALA A 166 11.29 -4.07 -11.98
CA ALA A 166 10.40 -5.00 -12.66
C ALA A 166 9.67 -4.34 -13.85
N CYS A 167 9.45 -3.03 -13.82
CA CYS A 167 8.87 -2.27 -14.92
C CYS A 167 9.89 -1.88 -16.01
N ALA A 168 11.19 -1.98 -15.74
CA ALA A 168 12.21 -1.65 -16.73
C ALA A 168 12.12 -2.63 -17.92
N PRO A 169 12.20 -2.14 -19.17
CA PRO A 169 12.19 -3.03 -20.32
C PRO A 169 13.36 -4.01 -20.22
N THR A 170 13.06 -5.31 -20.28
CA THR A 170 14.09 -6.35 -20.25
C THR A 170 15.06 -6.14 -21.42
N PRO A 171 16.37 -5.91 -21.17
CA PRO A 171 17.35 -5.83 -22.24
C PRO A 171 17.35 -7.14 -23.03
N GLY A 172 16.95 -7.09 -24.30
CA GLY A 172 16.92 -8.27 -25.19
C GLY A 172 15.53 -8.81 -25.54
N ALA A 173 14.44 -8.24 -25.03
CA ALA A 173 13.10 -8.47 -25.58
C ALA A 173 12.92 -7.71 -26.90
N ALA A 174 13.76 -8.03 -27.90
CA ALA A 174 13.55 -7.63 -29.27
C ALA A 174 12.22 -8.26 -29.72
N TRP A 175 11.17 -7.45 -29.78
CA TRP A 175 9.94 -7.82 -30.48
C TRP A 175 10.35 -8.28 -31.88
N LYS A 176 10.17 -9.58 -32.16
CA LYS A 176 10.11 -10.06 -33.53
C LYS A 176 8.95 -9.31 -34.19
N LYS A 177 9.26 -8.24 -34.91
CA LYS A 177 8.39 -7.74 -35.99
C LYS A 177 8.33 -8.87 -37.02
N GLY A 178 7.36 -9.76 -36.85
CA GLY A 178 6.88 -10.60 -37.94
C GLY A 178 6.21 -9.69 -38.94
N GLY A 179 6.94 -9.36 -40.00
CA GLY A 179 6.40 -8.69 -41.17
C GLY A 179 5.71 -9.70 -42.09
N VAL A 180 4.65 -9.18 -42.72
CA VAL A 180 3.98 -9.58 -43.97
C VAL A 180 3.39 -10.99 -44.02
#